data_AF-A0A2G6NCR0-F1
#
_entry.id   AF-A0A2G6NCR0-F1
#
_cell.length_a   1.000
_cell.length_b   1.000
_cell.length_c   1.000
_cell.angle_alpha   90.00
_cell.angle_beta   90.00
_cell.angle_gamma   90.00
#
_symmetry.space_group_name_H-M   'P 1'
#
loop_
_entity.id
_entity.type
_entity.pdbx_description
1 polymer ?
#
loop_
_entity_poly.entity_id
_entity_poly.type
_entity_poly.pdbx_seq_one_letter_code
_entity_poly.pdbx_strand_id
1 'polypeptide(L)'
;MTNTEKWQQAAKAFLARTRKELWGKAGPNTQVQLYHMGFSVNESLDALLGWNPHPMKRTSDKWGLTGDPLVLPPGIVVPWVKDTEIRRLSIYLCEGDRQGEICLVPGSDRGPRITGVDNPAVVVVAGDLAGLRVELAAAGRADLVVLPYADADAARDDAVRMRVQQADTCLVFGNEALCRNLEAATGRVLDKGREPIFTDDGVGNAGISLLNAWLSANSRTGLEAVM
;
A
#
# COMPACT_ATOMS: atom_id res chain seq x y z
N MET A 1 19.88 -3.47 -17.48
CA MET A 1 19.93 -4.20 -16.19
C MET A 1 20.02 -3.17 -15.07
N THR A 2 19.25 -3.33 -14.00
CA THR A 2 19.26 -2.42 -12.86
C THR A 2 20.50 -2.65 -11.99
N ASN A 3 21.25 -1.59 -11.69
CA ASN A 3 22.27 -1.61 -10.65
C ASN A 3 21.58 -1.40 -9.29
N THR A 4 21.33 -2.49 -8.57
CA THR A 4 20.57 -2.52 -7.32
C THR A 4 21.16 -1.61 -6.25
N GLU A 5 22.48 -1.56 -6.09
CA GLU A 5 23.13 -0.72 -5.07
C GLU A 5 22.93 0.78 -5.35
N LYS A 6 23.12 1.20 -6.61
CA LYS A 6 22.86 2.58 -7.03
C LYS A 6 21.39 2.96 -6.87
N TRP A 7 20.49 2.03 -7.21
CA TRP A 7 19.06 2.23 -7.00
C TRP A 7 18.72 2.40 -5.52
N GLN A 8 19.24 1.52 -4.65
CA GLN A 8 19.06 1.62 -3.19
C GLN A 8 19.58 2.95 -2.65
N GLN A 9 20.75 3.39 -3.08
CA GLN A 9 21.33 4.66 -2.64
C GLN A 9 20.45 5.85 -3.06
N ALA A 10 19.99 5.87 -4.31
CA ALA A 10 19.12 6.93 -4.82
C ALA A 10 17.74 6.93 -4.14
N ALA A 11 17.14 5.75 -3.93
CA ALA A 11 15.88 5.57 -3.24
C ALA A 11 15.96 6.06 -1.78
N LYS A 12 17.01 5.67 -1.05
CA LYS A 12 17.26 6.14 0.33
C LYS A 12 17.45 7.65 0.40
N ALA A 13 18.22 8.23 -0.52
CA ALA A 13 18.43 9.68 -0.57
C ALA A 13 17.13 10.44 -0.90
N PHE A 14 16.33 9.92 -1.83
CA PHE A 14 15.02 10.50 -2.15
C PHE A 14 14.07 10.42 -0.97
N LEU A 15 13.95 9.26 -0.32
CA LEU A 15 13.12 9.06 0.86
C LEU A 15 13.55 9.97 2.02
N ALA A 16 14.85 10.06 2.31
CA ALA A 16 15.35 10.95 3.36
C ALA A 16 14.99 12.42 3.10
N ARG A 17 15.10 12.87 1.85
CA ARG A 17 14.68 14.21 1.45
C ARG A 17 13.17 14.40 1.66
N THR A 18 12.34 13.50 1.14
CA THR A 18 10.87 13.67 1.20
C THR A 18 10.35 13.57 2.63
N ARG A 19 10.98 12.77 3.49
CA ARG A 19 10.74 12.79 4.94
C ARG A 19 11.06 14.14 5.55
N LYS A 20 12.22 14.72 5.22
CA LYS A 20 12.59 16.06 5.70
C LYS A 20 11.59 17.13 5.24
N GLU A 21 11.06 17.02 4.02
CA GLU A 21 10.01 17.94 3.54
C GLU A 21 8.70 17.75 4.31
N LEU A 22 8.25 16.50 4.50
CA LEU A 22 7.01 16.19 5.22
C LEU A 22 7.05 16.69 6.67
N TRP A 23 8.19 16.60 7.35
CA TRP A 23 8.35 17.03 8.75
C TRP A 23 9.00 18.41 8.88
N GLY A 24 9.17 19.11 7.76
CA GLY A 24 9.75 20.44 7.68
C GLY A 24 8.70 21.53 7.51
N LYS A 25 9.15 22.70 7.06
CA LYS A 25 8.28 23.88 6.85
C LYS A 25 7.25 23.70 5.73
N ALA A 26 7.51 22.84 4.77
CA ALA A 26 6.62 22.58 3.62
C ALA A 26 5.54 21.53 3.91
N GLY A 27 5.66 20.80 5.02
CA GLY A 27 4.83 19.64 5.33
C GLY A 27 3.51 19.84 6.08
N PRO A 28 3.20 20.98 6.76
CA PRO A 28 1.98 21.06 7.59
C PRO A 28 0.68 20.69 6.88
N ASN A 29 0.47 21.13 5.63
CA ASN A 29 -0.73 20.79 4.87
C ASN A 29 -0.82 19.29 4.58
N THR A 30 0.29 18.66 4.19
CA THR A 30 0.34 17.22 3.94
C THR A 30 0.19 16.40 5.23
N GLN A 31 0.70 16.90 6.37
CA GLN A 31 0.48 16.28 7.67
C GLN A 31 -1.02 16.28 8.05
N VAL A 32 -1.70 17.42 7.83
CA VAL A 32 -3.16 17.52 8.01
C VAL A 32 -3.90 16.58 7.07
N GLN A 33 -3.45 16.46 5.81
CA GLN A 33 -4.01 15.51 4.87
C GLN A 33 -3.85 14.05 5.35
N LEU A 34 -2.67 13.66 5.81
CA LEU A 34 -2.42 12.34 6.40
C LEU A 34 -3.31 12.08 7.61
N TYR A 35 -3.52 13.09 8.45
CA TYR A 35 -4.45 13.01 9.58
C TYR A 35 -5.89 12.76 9.12
N HIS A 36 -6.36 13.47 8.08
CA HIS A 36 -7.68 13.21 7.49
C HIS A 36 -7.80 11.84 6.81
N MET A 37 -6.68 11.30 6.32
CA MET A 37 -6.57 9.92 5.83
C MET A 37 -6.54 8.88 6.97
N GLY A 38 -6.54 9.33 8.22
CA GLY A 38 -6.59 8.48 9.40
C GLY A 38 -5.23 8.00 9.90
N PHE A 39 -4.14 8.65 9.51
CA PHE A 39 -2.82 8.41 10.07
C PHE A 39 -2.53 9.35 11.23
N SER A 40 -2.10 8.79 12.36
CA SER A 40 -1.45 9.56 13.41
C SER A 40 -0.04 10.01 12.99
N VAL A 41 0.50 10.97 13.75
CA VAL A 41 1.88 11.42 13.58
C VAL A 41 2.87 10.27 13.78
N ASN A 42 2.68 9.44 14.81
CA ASN A 42 3.57 8.32 15.11
C ASN A 42 3.53 7.27 14.00
N GLU A 43 2.34 6.88 13.53
CA GLU A 43 2.21 5.93 12.42
C GLU A 43 2.88 6.46 11.15
N SER A 44 2.74 7.75 10.86
CA SER A 44 3.40 8.38 9.71
C SER A 44 4.92 8.40 9.84
N LEU A 45 5.44 8.58 11.06
CA LEU A 45 6.87 8.54 11.35
C LEU A 45 7.43 7.12 11.22
N ASP A 46 6.75 6.14 11.81
CA ASP A 46 7.14 4.73 11.86
C ASP A 46 7.07 4.08 10.47
N ALA A 47 6.04 4.39 9.70
CA ALA A 47 5.90 3.93 8.32
C ALA A 47 6.84 4.63 7.33
N LEU A 48 7.71 5.50 7.83
CA LEU A 48 8.69 6.23 7.06
C LEU A 48 8.09 7.14 5.95
N LEU A 49 6.84 7.60 6.10
CA LEU A 49 6.16 8.43 5.08
C LEU A 49 6.94 9.72 4.79
N GLY A 50 6.89 10.16 3.53
CA GLY A 50 7.49 11.41 3.07
C GLY A 50 6.56 12.19 2.13
N TRP A 51 6.97 13.42 1.80
CA TRP A 51 6.26 14.31 0.89
C TRP A 51 7.21 14.80 -0.20
N ASN A 52 6.81 14.64 -1.46
CA ASN A 52 7.48 15.30 -2.57
C ASN A 52 6.63 16.50 -3.02
N PRO A 53 7.04 17.75 -2.73
CA PRO A 53 6.19 18.92 -3.02
C PRO A 53 6.13 19.28 -4.51
N HIS A 54 7.13 18.86 -5.30
CA HIS A 54 7.29 19.30 -6.68
C HIS A 54 7.74 18.15 -7.58
N PRO A 55 7.34 18.15 -8.87
CA PRO A 55 7.85 17.18 -9.82
C PRO A 55 9.37 17.27 -9.92
N MET A 56 10.04 16.12 -9.97
CA MET A 56 11.49 16.05 -10.11
C MET A 56 11.86 15.23 -11.34
N LYS A 57 12.66 15.81 -12.23
CA LYS A 57 13.32 15.07 -13.30
C LYS A 57 14.67 14.56 -12.82
N ARG A 58 14.91 13.25 -12.93
CA ARG A 58 16.17 12.59 -12.56
C ARG A 58 16.70 11.79 -13.74
N THR A 59 18.02 11.74 -13.89
CA THR A 59 18.64 10.90 -14.91
C THR A 59 18.62 9.44 -14.45
N SER A 60 18.33 8.52 -15.37
CA SER A 60 18.18 7.09 -15.04
C SER A 60 19.45 6.44 -14.53
N ASP A 61 20.60 6.84 -15.09
CA ASP A 61 21.93 6.39 -14.68
C ASP A 61 22.22 6.63 -13.17
N LYS A 62 21.77 7.76 -12.62
CA LYS A 62 21.94 8.12 -11.21
C LYS A 62 21.09 7.28 -10.27
N TRP A 63 20.07 6.60 -10.80
CA TRP A 63 19.23 5.64 -10.08
C TRP A 63 19.62 4.19 -10.35
N GLY A 64 20.74 3.96 -11.05
CA GLY A 64 21.12 2.60 -11.46
C GLY A 64 20.18 2.01 -12.51
N LEU A 65 19.44 2.84 -13.24
CA LEU A 65 18.50 2.43 -14.28
C LEU A 65 19.05 2.79 -15.67
N THR A 66 18.42 2.21 -16.69
CA THR A 66 18.69 2.49 -18.11
C THR A 66 17.44 3.06 -18.78
N GLY A 67 17.62 3.91 -19.78
CA GLY A 67 16.52 4.49 -20.57
C GLY A 67 16.23 5.94 -20.22
N ASP A 68 14.97 6.34 -20.42
CA ASP A 68 14.53 7.73 -20.31
C ASP A 68 14.69 8.30 -18.90
N PRO A 69 14.80 9.63 -18.75
CA PRO A 69 14.80 10.28 -17.45
C PRO A 69 13.56 9.92 -16.61
N LEU A 70 13.77 9.66 -15.32
CA LEU A 70 12.67 9.47 -14.38
C LEU A 70 11.98 10.79 -14.09
N VAL A 71 10.66 10.74 -13.98
CA VAL A 71 9.84 11.83 -13.45
C VAL A 71 9.21 11.34 -12.15
N LEU A 72 9.58 11.98 -11.05
CA LEU A 72 8.98 11.74 -9.73
C LEU A 72 7.93 12.82 -9.50
N PRO A 73 6.62 12.51 -9.59
CA PRO A 73 5.56 13.51 -9.43
C PRO A 73 5.46 14.02 -7.99
N PRO A 74 4.78 15.15 -7.76
CA PRO A 74 4.42 15.57 -6.42
C PRO A 74 3.45 14.57 -5.78
N GLY A 75 3.56 14.33 -4.48
CA GLY A 75 2.74 13.32 -3.80
C GLY A 75 3.33 12.79 -2.49
N ILE A 76 2.52 12.03 -1.77
CA ILE A 76 2.93 11.31 -0.56
C ILE A 76 3.78 10.11 -0.98
N VAL A 77 5.01 10.05 -0.49
CA VAL A 77 5.95 8.97 -0.75
C VAL A 77 5.77 7.89 0.30
N VAL A 78 5.45 6.68 -0.16
CA VAL A 78 5.21 5.50 0.68
C VAL A 78 6.30 4.47 0.40
N PRO A 79 7.19 4.22 1.36
CA PRO A 79 8.18 3.16 1.22
C PRO A 79 7.62 1.81 1.67
N TRP A 80 8.01 0.75 0.97
CA TRP A 80 8.00 -0.61 1.52
C TRP A 80 9.43 -1.02 1.80
N VAL A 81 9.74 -1.21 3.09
CA VAL A 81 11.04 -1.66 3.57
C VAL A 81 10.94 -3.11 4.04
N LYS A 82 11.89 -3.95 3.62
CA LYS A 82 12.05 -5.32 4.10
C LYS A 82 13.52 -5.56 4.39
N ASP A 83 13.85 -6.12 5.55
CA ASP A 83 15.22 -6.46 5.93
C ASP A 83 16.22 -5.29 5.77
N THR A 84 15.80 -4.07 6.12
CA THR A 84 16.55 -2.79 5.97
C THR A 84 16.75 -2.28 4.53
N GLU A 85 16.23 -2.99 3.53
CA GLU A 85 16.25 -2.58 2.14
C GLU A 85 14.91 -1.98 1.70
N ILE A 86 14.97 -0.93 0.89
CA ILE A 86 13.77 -0.40 0.25
C ILE A 86 13.40 -1.38 -0.87
N ARG A 87 12.29 -2.08 -0.76
CA ARG A 87 11.80 -2.96 -1.84
C ARG A 87 11.05 -2.14 -2.89
N ARG A 88 10.28 -1.15 -2.44
CA ARG A 88 9.44 -0.33 -3.29
C ARG A 88 9.31 1.08 -2.75
N LEU A 89 9.24 2.04 -3.68
CA LEU A 89 8.76 3.38 -3.43
C LEU A 89 7.55 3.64 -4.34
N SER A 90 6.42 3.98 -3.74
CA SER A 90 5.25 4.48 -4.45
C SER A 90 4.96 5.91 -4.04
N ILE A 91 4.35 6.67 -4.95
CA ILE A 91 3.98 8.06 -4.75
C ILE A 91 2.47 8.14 -4.97
N TYR A 92 1.73 8.43 -3.90
CA TYR A 92 0.30 8.67 -3.93
C TYR A 92 0.04 10.13 -4.33
N LEU A 93 -0.62 10.33 -5.47
CA LEU A 93 -0.85 11.64 -6.05
C LEU A 93 -2.02 12.31 -5.32
N CYS A 94 -1.73 13.46 -4.70
CA CYS A 94 -2.66 14.15 -3.81
C CYS A 94 -3.41 15.32 -4.47
N GLU A 95 -3.00 15.71 -5.69
CA GLU A 95 -3.44 16.96 -6.32
C GLU A 95 -3.58 16.76 -7.84
N GLY A 96 -4.49 17.55 -8.46
CA GLY A 96 -4.72 17.60 -9.90
C GLY A 96 -5.59 16.47 -10.45
N ASP A 97 -5.66 16.37 -11.77
CA ASP A 97 -6.53 15.41 -12.49
C ASP A 97 -6.20 13.93 -12.23
N ARG A 98 -5.07 13.67 -11.57
CA ARG A 98 -4.56 12.34 -11.24
C ARG A 98 -4.60 12.06 -9.73
N GLN A 99 -5.34 12.87 -8.97
CA GLN A 99 -5.53 12.64 -7.55
C GLN A 99 -6.04 11.21 -7.30
N GLY A 100 -5.51 10.56 -6.27
CA GLY A 100 -5.85 9.17 -5.95
C GLY A 100 -5.03 8.12 -6.70
N GLU A 101 -4.33 8.50 -7.77
CA GLU A 101 -3.46 7.58 -8.50
C GLU A 101 -2.15 7.27 -7.75
N ILE A 102 -1.55 6.14 -8.12
CA ILE A 102 -0.28 5.66 -7.57
C ILE A 102 0.78 5.64 -8.68
N CYS A 103 1.86 6.38 -8.47
CA CYS A 103 3.05 6.33 -9.29
C CYS A 103 4.14 5.49 -8.61
N LEU A 104 4.42 4.30 -9.15
CA LEU A 104 5.54 3.49 -8.68
C LEU A 104 6.85 4.04 -9.24
N VAL A 105 7.84 4.23 -8.38
CA VAL A 105 9.17 4.67 -8.81
C VAL A 105 9.84 3.53 -9.60
N PRO A 106 10.31 3.79 -10.84
CA PRO A 106 11.04 2.80 -11.63
C PRO A 106 12.16 2.10 -10.84
N GLY A 107 12.29 0.78 -11.05
CA GLY A 107 13.21 -0.08 -10.29
C GLY A 107 12.65 -0.64 -8.98
N SER A 108 11.48 -0.18 -8.53
CA SER A 108 10.77 -0.77 -7.39
C SER A 108 10.28 -2.18 -7.69
N ASP A 109 10.18 -3.00 -6.65
CA ASP A 109 9.51 -4.29 -6.65
C ASP A 109 8.02 -4.14 -7.02
N ARG A 110 7.59 -4.89 -8.04
CA ARG A 110 6.22 -4.90 -8.56
C ARG A 110 5.38 -6.04 -8.00
N GLY A 111 5.99 -6.94 -7.22
CA GLY A 111 5.30 -8.05 -6.62
C GLY A 111 4.33 -7.63 -5.50
N PRO A 112 3.42 -8.54 -5.12
CA PRO A 112 2.58 -8.37 -3.95
C PRO A 112 3.44 -8.30 -2.68
N ARG A 113 2.99 -7.51 -1.71
CA ARG A 113 3.49 -7.55 -0.34
C ARG A 113 2.50 -8.36 0.50
N ILE A 114 2.91 -9.53 0.96
CA ILE A 114 2.10 -10.38 1.84
C ILE A 114 2.68 -10.29 3.26
N THR A 115 1.84 -9.95 4.24
CA THR A 115 2.21 -9.87 5.66
C THR A 115 1.23 -10.65 6.52
N GLY A 116 1.70 -11.14 7.67
CA GLY A 116 0.96 -12.06 8.54
C GLY A 116 1.44 -13.51 8.38
N VAL A 117 0.99 -14.39 9.27
CA VAL A 117 1.32 -15.81 9.30
C VAL A 117 0.05 -16.60 9.61
N ASP A 118 -0.51 -17.24 8.59
CA ASP A 118 -1.58 -18.25 8.69
C ASP A 118 -2.88 -17.79 9.37
N ASN A 119 -3.25 -16.51 9.28
CA ASN A 119 -4.57 -16.09 9.75
C ASN A 119 -5.71 -16.68 8.88
N PRO A 120 -6.82 -17.15 9.46
CA PRO A 120 -7.97 -17.60 8.66
C PRO A 120 -8.61 -16.46 7.87
N ALA A 121 -8.45 -15.21 8.31
CA ALA A 121 -8.90 -14.02 7.60
C ALA A 121 -7.77 -13.43 6.75
N VAL A 122 -8.08 -13.12 5.48
CA VAL A 122 -7.20 -12.38 4.56
C VAL A 122 -7.87 -11.08 4.14
N VAL A 123 -7.08 -10.01 4.07
CA VAL A 123 -7.49 -8.75 3.44
C VAL A 123 -6.60 -8.50 2.24
N VAL A 124 -7.20 -8.27 1.07
CA VAL A 124 -6.50 -7.87 -0.14
C VAL A 124 -6.76 -6.39 -0.40
N VAL A 125 -5.72 -5.62 -0.69
CA VAL A 125 -5.84 -4.18 -0.92
C VAL A 125 -4.91 -3.73 -2.04
N ALA A 126 -5.39 -2.81 -2.87
CA ALA A 126 -4.58 -2.13 -3.86
C ALA A 126 -3.97 -0.84 -3.30
N GLY A 127 -2.67 -0.66 -3.53
CA GLY A 127 -1.89 0.52 -3.18
C GLY A 127 -1.20 0.44 -1.83
N ASP A 128 0.07 0.85 -1.76
CA ASP A 128 0.87 0.77 -0.53
C ASP A 128 0.34 1.65 0.60
N LEU A 129 -0.18 2.85 0.30
CA LEU A 129 -0.75 3.71 1.33
C LEU A 129 -1.97 3.06 1.99
N ALA A 130 -2.83 2.44 1.17
CA ALA A 130 -4.03 1.75 1.64
C ALA A 130 -3.65 0.47 2.39
N GLY A 131 -2.66 -0.25 1.87
CA GLY A 131 -2.00 -1.37 2.53
C GLY A 131 -1.55 -1.03 3.94
N LEU A 132 -0.77 0.05 4.09
CA LEU A 132 -0.31 0.50 5.40
C LEU A 132 -1.47 0.83 6.34
N ARG A 133 -2.50 1.52 5.85
CA ARG A 133 -3.67 1.88 6.67
C ARG A 133 -4.42 0.65 7.17
N VAL A 134 -4.60 -0.35 6.32
CA VAL A 134 -5.22 -1.64 6.67
C VAL A 134 -4.35 -2.41 7.64
N GLU A 135 -3.05 -2.44 7.42
CA GLU A 135 -2.10 -3.14 8.31
C GLU A 135 -2.22 -2.62 9.75
N LEU A 136 -2.17 -1.29 9.91
CA LEU A 136 -2.33 -0.61 11.19
C LEU A 136 -3.70 -0.90 11.83
N ALA A 137 -4.78 -0.87 11.06
CA ALA A 137 -6.12 -1.12 11.57
C ALA A 137 -6.39 -2.60 11.90
N ALA A 138 -5.90 -3.52 11.07
CA ALA A 138 -6.06 -4.95 11.27
C ALA A 138 -5.31 -5.40 12.53
N ALA A 139 -4.18 -4.78 12.85
CA ALA A 139 -3.40 -5.05 14.07
C ALA A 139 -3.12 -6.55 14.25
N GLY A 140 -2.78 -7.24 13.16
CA GLY A 140 -2.47 -8.68 13.14
C GLY A 140 -3.67 -9.63 13.15
N ARG A 141 -4.92 -9.13 13.14
CA ARG A 141 -6.14 -9.96 13.11
C ARG A 141 -6.44 -10.62 11.76
N ALA A 142 -5.69 -10.26 10.72
CA ALA A 142 -5.78 -10.84 9.39
C ALA A 142 -4.41 -10.78 8.72
N ASP A 143 -4.19 -11.71 7.80
CA ASP A 143 -3.11 -11.58 6.84
C ASP A 143 -3.49 -10.54 5.81
N LEU A 144 -2.49 -9.84 5.30
CA LEU A 144 -2.67 -8.72 4.39
C LEU A 144 -1.91 -8.98 3.09
N VAL A 145 -2.61 -8.82 1.97
CA VAL A 145 -2.04 -8.86 0.63
C VAL A 145 -2.16 -7.47 0.02
N VAL A 146 -1.04 -6.77 -0.12
CA VAL A 146 -0.97 -5.44 -0.74
C VAL A 146 -0.46 -5.57 -2.18
N LEU A 147 -1.30 -5.22 -3.13
CA LEU A 147 -0.96 -5.16 -4.54
C LEU A 147 -0.53 -3.73 -4.88
N PRO A 148 0.60 -3.49 -5.56
CA PRO A 148 1.03 -2.12 -5.87
C PRO A 148 0.04 -1.37 -6.77
N TYR A 149 -0.76 -2.11 -7.53
CA TYR A 149 -1.80 -1.59 -8.43
C TYR A 149 -3.04 -2.48 -8.37
N ALA A 150 -4.19 -1.91 -8.73
CA ALA A 150 -5.44 -2.65 -8.94
C ALA A 150 -5.47 -3.30 -10.34
N ASP A 151 -4.51 -4.17 -10.61
CA ASP A 151 -4.29 -4.83 -11.91
C ASP A 151 -4.67 -6.33 -11.83
N ALA A 152 -5.20 -6.86 -12.94
CA ALA A 152 -5.43 -8.27 -13.19
C ALA A 152 -4.19 -9.16 -13.03
N ASP A 153 -3.00 -8.68 -13.44
CA ASP A 153 -1.79 -9.48 -13.39
C ASP A 153 -1.34 -9.74 -11.94
N ALA A 154 -1.58 -8.79 -11.05
CA ALA A 154 -1.31 -8.95 -9.63
C ALA A 154 -2.21 -10.02 -8.98
N ALA A 155 -3.43 -10.22 -9.50
CA ALA A 155 -4.33 -11.29 -9.06
C ALA A 155 -3.94 -12.68 -9.55
N ARG A 156 -3.06 -12.77 -10.56
CA ARG A 156 -2.56 -14.03 -11.13
C ARG A 156 -1.30 -14.54 -10.46
N ASP A 157 -0.67 -13.73 -9.60
CA ASP A 157 0.49 -14.14 -8.81
C ASP A 157 0.16 -15.38 -7.97
N ASP A 158 0.99 -16.43 -8.09
CA ASP A 158 0.71 -17.71 -7.44
C ASP A 158 0.70 -17.60 -5.90
N ALA A 159 1.52 -16.73 -5.31
CA ALA A 159 1.53 -16.52 -3.87
C ALA A 159 0.24 -15.83 -3.40
N VAL A 160 -0.26 -14.85 -4.17
CA VAL A 160 -1.58 -14.22 -3.92
C VAL A 160 -2.69 -15.25 -4.02
N ARG A 161 -2.71 -16.03 -5.11
CA ARG A 161 -3.73 -17.05 -5.34
C ARG A 161 -3.76 -18.09 -4.24
N MET A 162 -2.61 -18.66 -3.90
CA MET A 162 -2.48 -19.63 -2.82
C MET A 162 -2.97 -19.04 -1.50
N ARG A 163 -2.52 -17.83 -1.16
CA ARG A 163 -2.90 -17.21 0.11
C ARG A 163 -4.39 -16.95 0.20
N VAL A 164 -4.99 -16.43 -0.87
CA VAL A 164 -6.44 -16.19 -0.94
C VAL A 164 -7.21 -17.52 -0.93
N GLN A 165 -6.71 -18.59 -1.55
CA GLN A 165 -7.37 -19.91 -1.51
C GLN A 165 -7.33 -20.57 -0.13
N GLN A 166 -6.26 -20.37 0.64
CA GLN A 166 -6.09 -20.94 1.98
C GLN A 166 -6.88 -20.21 3.07
N ALA A 167 -7.39 -19.01 2.79
CA ALA A 167 -8.17 -18.25 3.77
C ALA A 167 -9.53 -18.89 4.07
N ASP A 168 -10.06 -18.78 5.27
CA ASP A 168 -11.48 -19.09 5.51
C ASP A 168 -12.34 -17.98 4.90
N THR A 169 -11.94 -16.73 5.12
CA THR A 169 -12.63 -15.54 4.63
C THR A 169 -11.66 -14.55 4.01
N CYS A 170 -12.12 -13.80 3.00
CA CYS A 170 -11.29 -12.87 2.25
C CYS A 170 -12.07 -11.59 1.92
N LEU A 171 -11.58 -10.45 2.41
CA LEU A 171 -12.11 -9.12 2.13
C LEU A 171 -11.21 -8.39 1.14
N VAL A 172 -11.79 -7.89 0.05
CA VAL A 172 -11.05 -7.13 -0.97
C VAL A 172 -11.42 -5.65 -0.92
N PHE A 173 -10.40 -4.80 -0.77
CA PHE A 173 -10.48 -3.35 -0.96
C PHE A 173 -9.81 -2.95 -2.27
N GLY A 174 -10.61 -2.73 -3.31
CA GLY A 174 -10.14 -2.30 -4.62
C GLY A 174 -11.31 -2.11 -5.59
N ASN A 175 -10.99 -1.88 -6.86
CA ASN A 175 -12.03 -1.74 -7.89
C ASN A 175 -12.68 -3.11 -8.21
N GLU A 176 -13.84 -3.07 -8.87
CA GLU A 176 -14.55 -4.30 -9.25
C GLU A 176 -13.73 -5.23 -10.14
N ALA A 177 -12.86 -4.66 -10.99
CA ALA A 177 -12.02 -5.44 -11.89
C ALA A 177 -11.05 -6.32 -11.10
N LEU A 178 -10.38 -5.77 -10.08
CA LEU A 178 -9.51 -6.52 -9.19
C LEU A 178 -10.26 -7.67 -8.52
N CYS A 179 -11.45 -7.39 -7.98
CA CYS A 179 -12.26 -8.42 -7.34
C CYS A 179 -12.62 -9.55 -8.31
N ARG A 180 -13.13 -9.21 -9.51
CA ARG A 180 -13.46 -10.21 -10.55
C ARG A 180 -12.24 -11.05 -10.96
N ASN A 181 -11.08 -10.42 -11.07
CA ASN A 181 -9.85 -11.11 -11.44
C ASN A 181 -9.38 -12.07 -10.35
N LEU A 182 -9.48 -11.68 -9.08
CA LEU A 182 -9.18 -12.57 -7.95
C LEU A 182 -10.18 -13.72 -7.86
N GLU A 183 -11.48 -13.45 -8.02
CA GLU A 183 -12.54 -14.48 -8.05
C GLU A 183 -12.26 -15.49 -9.18
N ALA A 184 -11.94 -15.01 -10.39
CA ALA A 184 -11.61 -15.86 -11.54
C ALA A 184 -10.30 -16.67 -11.34
N ALA A 185 -9.27 -16.07 -10.74
CA ALA A 185 -7.97 -16.72 -10.54
C ALA A 185 -7.97 -17.75 -9.40
N THR A 186 -8.87 -17.59 -8.43
CA THR A 186 -8.92 -18.43 -7.22
C THR A 186 -10.10 -19.41 -7.22
N GLY A 187 -11.14 -19.15 -8.02
CA GLY A 187 -12.38 -19.93 -8.03
C GLY A 187 -13.29 -19.65 -6.83
N ARG A 188 -13.06 -18.56 -6.08
CA ARG A 188 -13.80 -18.20 -4.87
C ARG A 188 -14.71 -17.00 -5.10
N VAL A 189 -15.82 -16.94 -4.39
CA VAL A 189 -16.59 -15.70 -4.20
C VAL A 189 -15.96 -14.95 -3.03
N LEU A 190 -15.65 -13.68 -3.22
CA LEU A 190 -14.93 -12.86 -2.23
C LEU A 190 -15.85 -11.83 -1.60
N ASP A 191 -15.61 -11.51 -0.31
CA ASP A 191 -16.28 -10.38 0.33
C ASP A 191 -15.72 -9.08 -0.26
N LYS A 192 -16.63 -8.18 -0.63
CA LYS A 192 -16.28 -6.91 -1.25
C LYS A 192 -16.36 -5.81 -0.20
N GLY A 193 -15.27 -5.11 0.03
CA GLY A 193 -15.33 -3.80 0.66
C GLY A 193 -16.14 -2.89 -0.26
N ARG A 194 -17.33 -2.45 0.18
CA ARG A 194 -18.23 -1.64 -0.67
C ARG A 194 -17.63 -0.29 -1.06
N GLU A 195 -16.56 0.13 -0.39
CA GLU A 195 -15.85 1.38 -0.63
C GLU A 195 -14.34 1.09 -0.65
N PRO A 196 -13.55 1.66 -1.59
CA PRO A 196 -12.10 1.64 -1.46
C PRO A 196 -11.68 2.37 -0.19
N ILE A 197 -10.59 1.92 0.45
CA ILE A 197 -10.09 2.52 1.71
C ILE A 197 -9.82 4.01 1.56
N PHE A 198 -9.51 4.45 0.35
CA PHE A 198 -9.46 5.85 -0.04
C PHE A 198 -10.33 6.06 -1.28
N THR A 199 -11.30 6.97 -1.18
CA THR A 199 -12.10 7.50 -2.30
C THR A 199 -11.58 8.89 -2.68
N ASP A 200 -11.92 9.35 -3.89
CA ASP A 200 -11.54 10.67 -4.42
C ASP A 200 -12.01 11.84 -3.51
N ASP A 201 -13.00 11.59 -2.66
CA ASP A 201 -13.64 12.60 -1.79
C ASP A 201 -13.09 12.60 -0.34
N GLY A 202 -12.14 11.71 -0.02
CA GLY A 202 -11.96 11.23 1.35
C GLY A 202 -13.17 10.37 1.73
N VAL A 203 -13.00 9.22 2.37
CA VAL A 203 -12.87 9.15 3.83
C VAL A 203 -12.16 7.84 4.20
N GLY A 204 -10.93 7.94 4.71
CA GLY A 204 -10.12 6.83 5.22
C GLY A 204 -10.66 6.12 6.47
N ASN A 205 -11.87 6.46 6.94
CA ASN A 205 -12.49 5.92 8.15
C ASN A 205 -13.67 4.98 7.88
N ALA A 206 -14.40 5.15 6.78
CA ALA A 206 -15.55 4.28 6.46
C ALA A 206 -15.07 2.87 6.06
N GLY A 207 -14.09 2.79 5.15
CA GLY A 207 -13.41 1.53 4.81
C GLY A 207 -12.79 0.83 6.03
N ILE A 208 -12.22 1.61 6.96
CA ILE A 208 -11.65 1.06 8.21
C ILE A 208 -12.72 0.62 9.21
N SER A 209 -13.87 1.30 9.25
CA SER A 209 -15.01 0.87 10.06
C SER A 209 -15.59 -0.43 9.52
N LEU A 210 -15.70 -0.55 8.19
CA LEU A 210 -16.08 -1.79 7.51
C LEU A 210 -15.08 -2.91 7.79
N LEU A 211 -13.78 -2.64 7.67
CA LEU A 211 -12.73 -3.60 8.02
C LEU A 211 -12.90 -4.08 9.46
N ASN A 212 -13.07 -3.17 10.42
CA ASN A 212 -13.22 -3.52 11.82
C ASN A 212 -14.48 -4.35 12.09
N ALA A 213 -15.62 -3.99 11.48
CA ALA A 213 -16.86 -4.75 11.58
C ALA A 213 -16.69 -6.17 10.98
N TRP A 214 -16.09 -6.26 9.79
CA TRP A 214 -15.81 -7.53 9.13
C TRP A 214 -14.85 -8.40 9.94
N LEU A 215 -13.75 -7.83 10.45
CA LEU A 215 -12.82 -8.55 11.33
C LEU A 215 -13.50 -9.03 12.61
N SER A 216 -14.42 -8.26 13.17
CA SER A 216 -15.16 -8.67 14.39
C SER A 216 -16.16 -9.79 14.11
N ALA A 217 -16.77 -9.80 12.93
CA ALA A 217 -17.67 -10.87 12.50
C ALA A 217 -16.95 -12.17 12.15
N ASN A 218 -15.67 -12.08 11.75
CA ASN A 218 -14.87 -13.21 11.28
C ASN A 218 -13.73 -13.60 12.22
N SER A 219 -13.50 -12.86 13.31
CA SER A 219 -12.63 -13.31 14.38
C SER A 219 -13.29 -14.51 15.03
N ARG A 220 -12.73 -15.71 14.80
CA ARG A 220 -13.06 -16.88 15.63
C ARG A 220 -12.80 -16.43 17.07
N THR A 221 -13.85 -16.18 17.84
CA THR A 221 -13.72 -15.90 19.26
C THR A 221 -12.98 -17.10 19.86
N GLY A 222 -11.71 -16.92 20.22
CA GLY A 222 -10.88 -17.92 20.89
C GLY A 222 -11.38 -18.30 22.30
N LEU A 223 -12.65 -18.08 22.60
CA LEU A 223 -13.32 -18.45 23.84
C LEU A 223 -13.76 -19.92 23.89
N GLU A 224 -13.67 -20.68 22.79
CA GLU A 224 -13.95 -22.13 22.80
C GLU A 224 -12.70 -23.01 22.88
N ALA A 225 -11.49 -22.44 23.04
CA ALA A 225 -10.26 -23.22 23.21
C ALA A 225 -9.84 -23.41 24.68
N VAL A 226 -10.64 -22.92 25.64
CA VAL A 226 -10.41 -23.12 27.09
C VAL A 226 -11.74 -23.40 27.79
N MET A 227 -12.41 -24.50 27.45
CA MET A 227 -13.31 -25.24 28.36
C MET A 227 -13.33 -26.71 27.97
#